data_AF-A0A967HQZ3-F1
#
_entry.id   AF-A0A967HQZ3-F1
#
_cell.length_a   1.000
_cell.length_b   1.000
_cell.length_c   1.000
_cell.angle_alpha   90.00
_cell.angle_beta   90.00
_cell.angle_gamma   90.00
#
_symmetry.space_group_name_H-M   'P 1'
#
loop_
_entity.id
_entity.type
_entity.pdbx_description
1 polymer ?
#
loop_
_entity_poly.entity_id
_entity_poly.type
_entity_poly.pdbx_seq_one_letter_code
_entity_poly.pdbx_strand_id
1 'polypeptide(L)' 'MTRFKICCIQNEDELATALLCGASAVGLVSAMPSGPGPISDDEIARLLQRVP' A
#
# COMPACT_ATOMS: atom_id res chain seq x y z
N MET A 1 10.54 19.74 -3.37
CA MET A 1 9.64 18.71 -3.95
C MET A 1 8.65 18.27 -2.88
N THR A 2 7.38 18.13 -3.23
CA THR A 2 6.33 17.70 -2.30
C THR A 2 6.33 16.18 -2.20
N ARG A 3 6.35 15.64 -0.98
CA ARG A 3 6.22 14.20 -0.72
C ARG A 3 4.77 13.87 -0.38
N PHE A 4 4.27 12.76 -0.88
CA PHE A 4 2.91 12.29 -0.59
C PHE A 4 2.89 10.77 -0.40
N LYS A 5 1.87 10.29 0.33
CA LYS A 5 1.62 8.86 0.54
C LYS A 5 0.26 8.47 0.00
N ILE A 6 0.12 7.25 -0.50
CA ILE A 6 -1.17 6.64 -0.87
C ILE A 6 -1.45 5.51 0.12
N CYS A 7 -2.62 5.54 0.76
CA CYS A 7 -3.00 4.58 1.80
C CYS A 7 -4.08 3.62 1.31
N CYS A 8 -4.22 2.48 1.98
CA CYS A 8 -5.19 1.43 1.66
C CYS A 8 -4.92 0.76 0.32
N ILE A 9 -3.64 0.50 0.02
CA ILE A 9 -3.25 -0.32 -1.14
C ILE A 9 -3.70 -1.75 -0.88
N GLN A 10 -4.46 -2.32 -1.80
CA GLN A 10 -5.07 -3.65 -1.66
C GLN A 10 -4.43 -4.72 -2.55
N ASN A 11 -3.69 -4.33 -3.58
CA ASN A 11 -3.11 -5.27 -4.55
C ASN A 11 -1.89 -4.69 -5.27
N GLU A 12 -1.24 -5.53 -6.09
CA GLU A 12 -0.01 -5.18 -6.80
C GLU A 12 -0.20 -4.10 -7.86
N ASP A 13 -1.38 -4.05 -8.50
CA ASP A 13 -1.68 -3.06 -9.55
C ASP A 13 -1.83 -1.66 -8.95
N GLU A 14 -2.49 -1.54 -7.80
CA GLU A 14 -2.57 -0.29 -7.03
C GLU A 14 -1.18 0.14 -6.53
N LEU A 15 -0.38 -0.79 -6.03
CA LEU A 15 1.00 -0.51 -5.61
C LEU A 15 1.83 0.02 -6.78
N ALA A 16 1.79 -0.66 -7.93
CA ALA A 16 2.49 -0.24 -9.13
C ALA A 16 2.05 1.15 -9.59
N THR A 17 0.74 1.41 -9.58
CA THR A 17 0.17 2.72 -9.93
C THR A 17 0.68 3.81 -8.99
N ALA A 18 0.69 3.57 -7.67
CA ALA A 18 1.19 4.51 -6.69
C ALA A 18 2.68 4.86 -6.90
N LEU A 19 3.51 3.86 -7.20
CA LEU A 19 4.93 4.04 -7.51
C LEU A 19 5.13 4.83 -8.80
N LEU A 20 4.39 4.49 -9.87
CA LEU A 20 4.44 5.19 -11.16
C LEU A 20 4.05 6.66 -11.05
N CYS A 21 3.08 6.99 -10.20
CA CYS A 21 2.68 8.37 -9.93
C CYS A 21 3.69 9.13 -9.04
N GLY A 22 4.72 8.47 -8.51
CA GLY A 22 5.77 9.10 -7.71
C GLY A 22 5.45 9.22 -6.22
N ALA A 23 4.61 8.33 -5.68
CA ALA A 23 4.34 8.30 -4.24
C ALA A 23 5.64 8.05 -3.46
N SER A 24 5.84 8.83 -2.40
CA SER A 24 7.02 8.72 -1.54
C SER A 24 6.89 7.64 -0.47
N ALA A 25 5.67 7.12 -0.28
CA ALA A 25 5.34 6.03 0.63
C ALA A 25 3.97 5.43 0.25
N VAL A 26 3.75 4.18 0.62
CA VAL A 26 2.46 3.50 0.52
C VAL A 26 2.02 2.99 1.89
N GLY A 27 0.70 2.92 2.11
CA GLY A 27 0.10 2.41 3.34
C GLY A 27 -0.62 1.09 3.10
N LEU A 28 -0.16 0.05 3.79
CA LEU A 28 -0.80 -1.26 3.90
C LEU A 28 -1.48 -1.34 5.26
N VAL A 29 -2.71 -1.85 5.31
CA VAL A 29 -3.52 -1.87 6.52
C VAL A 29 -3.78 -3.33 6.89
N SER A 30 -3.28 -3.76 8.05
CA SER A 30 -3.58 -5.08 8.63
C SER A 30 -4.94 -5.03 9.35
N ALA A 31 -5.27 -6.07 10.14
CA ALA A 31 -6.48 -6.13 10.94
C ALA A 31 -6.69 -4.85 11.75
N MET A 32 -7.84 -4.22 11.54
CA MET A 32 -8.22 -2.96 12.19
C MET A 32 -9.67 -3.07 12.67
N PRO A 33 -10.01 -2.59 13.88
CA PRO A 33 -11.37 -2.68 14.41
C PRO A 33 -12.40 -1.86 13.61
N SER A 34 -11.95 -0.84 12.87
CA SER A 34 -12.79 0.00 12.01
C SER A 34 -11.95 0.69 10.94
N GLY A 35 -12.55 1.06 9.81
CA GLY A 35 -11.88 1.77 8.71
C GLY A 35 -11.66 0.91 7.45
N PRO A 36 -11.35 1.53 6.30
CA PRO A 36 -11.17 0.84 5.03
C PRO A 36 -9.77 0.27 4.85
N GLY A 37 -9.64 -0.69 3.94
CA GLY A 37 -8.35 -1.20 3.50
C GLY A 37 -7.70 -2.36 4.26
N PRO A 38 -8.29 -3.01 5.30
CA PRO A 38 -7.69 -4.21 5.86
C PRO A 38 -7.47 -5.29 4.78
N ILE A 39 -6.24 -5.76 4.69
CA ILE A 39 -5.82 -6.96 3.95
C ILE A 39 -5.09 -7.90 4.92
N SER A 40 -4.94 -9.17 4.54
CA SER A 40 -4.25 -10.15 5.39
C SER A 40 -2.75 -9.86 5.49
N ASP A 41 -2.12 -10.27 6.59
CA ASP A 41 -0.67 -10.13 6.78
C ASP A 41 0.13 -10.87 5.67
N ASP A 42 -0.42 -11.96 5.13
CA ASP A 42 0.16 -12.68 3.99
C ASP A 42 0.13 -11.84 2.71
N GLU A 43 -0.97 -11.13 2.45
CA GLU A 43 -1.06 -10.18 1.33
C GLU A 43 -0.10 -9.00 1.52
N ILE A 44 0.00 -8.46 2.74
CA ILE A 44 0.97 -7.42 3.09
C ILE A 44 2.39 -7.91 2.80
N ALA A 45 2.75 -9.11 3.24
CA ALA A 45 4.07 -9.69 3.00
C ALA A 45 4.39 -9.83 1.52
N ARG A 46 3.42 -10.23 0.69
CA ARG A 46 3.57 -10.31 -0.78
C ARG A 46 3.78 -8.92 -1.39
N LEU A 47 3.00 -7.93 -0.99
CA LEU A 47 3.11 -6.56 -1.52
C LEU A 47 4.44 -5.91 -1.12
N LEU A 48 4.91 -6.15 0.11
CA LEU A 48 6.20 -5.62 0.58
C LEU A 48 7.38 -6.11 -0.26
N GLN A 49 7.33 -7.32 -0.84
CA GLN A 49 8.37 -7.82 -1.74
C GLN A 49 8.49 -7.04 -3.06
N ARG A 50 7.49 -6.22 -3.39
CA ARG A 50 7.44 -5.42 -4.63
C ARG A 50 7.77 -3.94 -4.41
N VAL A 51 7.95 -3.52 -3.16
CA VAL A 51 8.37 -2.15 -2.84
C VAL A 51 9.89 -2.04 -3.07
N PRO A 52 10.37 -1.09 -3.89
CA PRO A 52 11.78 -0.90 -4.18
C PRO A 52 12.58 -0.29 -3.03
#